data_AF-A0A2E0BYU9-F1
#
_entry.id   AF-A0A2E0BYU9-F1
#
_cell.length_a   1.000
_cell.length_b   1.000
_cell.length_c   1.000
_cell.angle_alpha   90.00
_cell.angle_beta   90.00
_cell.angle_gamma   90.00
#
_symmetry.space_group_name_H-M   'P 1'
#
loop_
_entity.id
_entity.type
_entity.pdbx_description
1 polymer ?
#
loop_
_entity_poly.entity_id
_entity_poly.type
_entity_poly.pdbx_seq_one_letter_code
_entity_poly.pdbx_strand_id
1 'polypeptide(L)'
;SLETVQTAVEEGGLVNLYWIGRVNDATIRHDRDIANYLQNDAEAWMTTWGQAWSYWTSNRCYEHSNSLDENASTFTFSSIVTEQCTNLAPNAWNVPATWRLSFENATVVDVQDVFGQSMTNLTNERQTAEGWRMDGDELLVSVKRGTIVTVVLQGENISFDVHNQTKFWNGYDAAVTIAAHDTTDLFLWSKRFDDEDQMRFTWLVSPRTVEGRLPWLPYAALVAGVVTVVAMMGILGREGIGPLAGVMNNKNVHYEEE
;
A
#
# COMPACT_ATOMS: atom_id res chain seq x y z
N SER A 1 23.94 4.83 10.84
CA SER A 1 23.63 4.51 12.26
C SER A 1 22.32 5.21 12.62
N LEU A 2 21.74 4.94 13.80
CA LEU A 2 20.54 5.64 14.27
C LEU A 2 20.69 7.16 14.20
N GLU A 3 21.79 7.70 14.73
CA GLU A 3 22.09 9.14 14.72
C GLU A 3 22.03 9.75 13.31
N THR A 4 22.58 9.07 12.30
CA THR A 4 22.50 9.53 10.91
C THR A 4 21.06 9.64 10.41
N VAL A 5 20.18 8.71 10.80
CA VAL A 5 18.77 8.72 10.39
C VAL A 5 18.02 9.84 11.12
N GLN A 6 18.30 10.04 12.40
CA GLN A 6 17.71 11.12 13.20
C GLN A 6 18.07 12.49 12.62
N THR A 7 19.36 12.75 12.42
CA THR A 7 19.83 14.01 11.82
C THR A 7 19.23 14.23 10.43
N ALA A 8 19.16 13.20 9.58
CA ALA A 8 18.59 13.35 8.24
C ALA A 8 17.07 13.65 8.26
N VAL A 9 16.34 13.17 9.27
CA VAL A 9 14.92 13.51 9.46
C VAL A 9 14.78 14.94 9.99
N GLU A 10 15.61 15.35 10.95
CA GLU A 10 15.62 16.70 11.52
C GLU A 10 16.03 17.78 10.52
N GLU A 11 16.98 17.49 9.63
CA GLU A 11 17.36 18.37 8.51
C GLU A 11 16.22 18.56 7.48
N GLY A 12 15.24 17.67 7.51
CA GLY A 12 14.11 17.66 6.58
C GLY A 12 14.47 17.12 5.19
N GLY A 13 13.45 16.96 4.35
CA GLY A 13 13.61 16.40 3.01
C GLY A 13 13.24 14.91 2.93
N LEU A 14 13.70 14.24 1.87
CA LEU A 14 13.42 12.83 1.66
C LEU A 14 14.56 11.98 2.19
N VAL A 15 14.28 11.19 3.21
CA VAL A 15 15.18 10.19 3.75
C VAL A 15 14.85 8.84 3.12
N ASN A 16 15.70 8.40 2.21
CA ASN A 16 15.54 7.10 1.56
C ASN A 16 16.42 6.05 2.24
N LEU A 17 15.77 5.08 2.88
CA LEU A 17 16.42 3.95 3.54
C LEU A 17 16.41 2.75 2.62
N TYR A 18 17.54 2.06 2.55
CA TYR A 18 17.67 0.82 1.80
C TYR A 18 17.72 -0.37 2.75
N TRP A 19 16.79 -1.29 2.59
CA TRP A 19 16.63 -2.45 3.46
C TRP A 19 17.02 -3.76 2.76
N ILE A 20 17.83 -4.57 3.43
CA ILE A 20 18.18 -5.92 2.97
C ILE A 20 17.80 -6.94 4.05
N GLY A 21 16.74 -7.72 3.79
CA GLY A 21 16.25 -8.72 4.74
C GLY A 21 17.11 -9.99 4.81
N ARG A 22 17.68 -10.44 3.69
CA ARG A 22 18.53 -11.64 3.60
C ARG A 22 19.61 -11.47 2.54
N VAL A 23 20.77 -12.08 2.78
CA VAL A 23 21.87 -12.22 1.79
C VAL A 23 22.38 -13.66 1.89
N ASN A 24 22.48 -14.37 0.76
CA ASN A 24 23.00 -15.73 0.69
C ASN A 24 22.35 -16.68 1.74
N ASP A 25 21.02 -16.71 1.78
CA ASP A 25 20.19 -17.45 2.75
C ASP A 25 20.37 -17.09 4.23
N ALA A 26 21.35 -16.28 4.60
CA ALA A 26 21.47 -15.74 5.95
C ALA A 26 20.50 -14.57 6.12
N THR A 27 19.70 -14.61 7.19
CA THR A 27 18.87 -13.45 7.56
C THR A 27 19.74 -12.40 8.23
N ILE A 28 19.75 -11.18 7.67
CA ILE A 28 20.49 -10.07 8.26
C ILE A 28 19.74 -9.62 9.52
N ARG A 29 20.50 -9.31 10.58
CA ARG A 29 19.92 -8.72 11.80
C ARG A 29 19.36 -7.36 11.45
N HIS A 30 18.07 -7.15 11.74
CA HIS A 30 17.42 -5.87 11.55
C HIS A 30 17.97 -4.87 12.59
N ASP A 31 18.16 -3.61 12.17
CA ASP A 31 18.55 -2.55 13.09
C ASP A 31 17.32 -2.10 13.90
N ARG A 32 17.14 -2.75 15.06
CA ARG A 32 15.97 -2.55 15.93
C ARG A 32 15.84 -1.10 16.40
N ASP A 33 16.96 -0.43 16.61
CA ASP A 33 16.94 0.92 17.15
C ASP A 33 16.46 1.92 16.09
N ILE A 34 16.85 1.72 14.82
CA ILE A 34 16.29 2.46 13.69
C ILE A 34 14.80 2.16 13.51
N ALA A 35 14.40 0.89 13.53
CA ALA A 35 13.00 0.52 13.37
C ALA A 35 12.12 1.14 14.48
N ASN A 36 12.58 1.09 15.73
CA ASN A 36 11.89 1.68 16.87
C ASN A 36 11.74 3.20 16.72
N TYR A 37 12.81 3.91 16.37
CA TYR A 37 12.77 5.34 16.11
C TYR A 37 11.76 5.71 15.02
N LEU A 38 11.79 5.01 13.88
CA LEU A 38 10.86 5.26 12.77
C LEU A 38 9.42 4.95 13.16
N GLN A 39 9.21 3.89 13.94
CA GLN A 39 7.89 3.46 14.37
C GLN A 39 7.27 4.41 15.42
N ASN A 40 8.05 5.00 16.31
CA ASN A 40 7.50 5.68 17.49
C ASN A 40 7.82 7.18 17.56
N ASP A 41 9.03 7.59 17.16
CA ASP A 41 9.56 8.91 17.51
C ASP A 41 9.73 9.85 16.31
N ALA A 42 9.90 9.30 15.11
CA ALA A 42 10.15 10.11 13.92
C ALA A 42 8.92 10.95 13.52
N GLU A 43 9.09 12.27 13.56
CA GLU A 43 8.14 13.27 13.07
C GLU A 43 8.27 13.44 11.54
N ALA A 44 7.93 12.39 10.81
CA ALA A 44 8.04 12.37 9.36
C ALA A 44 6.86 11.65 8.71
N TRP A 45 6.61 12.02 7.45
CA TRP A 45 5.69 11.29 6.60
C TRP A 45 6.27 9.91 6.25
N MET A 46 5.65 8.85 6.78
CA MET A 46 6.02 7.46 6.53
C MET A 46 5.32 6.97 5.26
N THR A 47 6.09 6.77 4.19
CA THR A 47 5.49 6.60 2.86
C THR A 47 6.28 5.64 1.97
N THR A 48 5.63 5.19 0.91
CA THR A 48 6.31 4.41 -0.14
C THR A 48 6.98 5.33 -1.15
N TRP A 49 7.97 4.81 -1.87
CA TRP A 49 8.63 5.60 -2.90
C TRP A 49 7.67 6.02 -4.03
N GLY A 50 6.73 5.14 -4.38
CA GLY A 50 5.67 5.43 -5.35
C GLY A 50 4.75 6.57 -4.91
N GLN A 51 4.36 6.61 -3.63
CA GLN A 51 3.56 7.70 -3.08
C GLN A 51 4.32 9.03 -3.02
N ALA A 52 5.57 9.03 -2.51
CA ALA A 52 6.40 10.23 -2.47
C ALA A 52 6.63 10.83 -3.86
N TRP A 53 7.01 10.00 -4.83
CA TRP A 53 7.21 10.44 -6.21
C TRP A 53 5.90 10.97 -6.84
N SER A 54 4.78 10.27 -6.62
CA SER A 54 3.47 10.68 -7.13
C SER A 54 3.01 12.00 -6.53
N TYR A 55 3.24 12.22 -5.24
CA TYR A 55 2.97 13.48 -4.55
C TYR A 55 3.78 14.61 -5.20
N TRP A 56 5.11 14.48 -5.25
CA TRP A 56 5.98 15.52 -5.81
C TRP A 56 5.72 15.85 -7.28
N THR A 57 5.46 14.84 -8.11
CA THR A 57 5.16 15.08 -9.53
C THR A 57 3.82 15.77 -9.70
N SER A 58 2.83 15.41 -8.88
CA SER A 58 1.51 16.05 -8.88
C SER A 58 1.53 17.46 -8.31
N ASN A 59 2.43 17.76 -7.37
CA ASN A 59 2.56 19.11 -6.82
C ASN A 59 2.93 20.15 -7.88
N ARG A 60 3.56 19.76 -9.00
CA ARG A 60 3.89 20.74 -10.05
C ARG A 60 2.67 21.28 -10.80
N CYS A 61 1.48 20.78 -10.48
CA CYS A 61 0.22 21.06 -11.12
C CYS A 61 -0.76 21.69 -10.13
N TYR A 62 -0.56 22.97 -9.86
CA TYR A 62 -1.37 23.73 -8.91
C TYR A 62 -2.61 24.31 -9.59
N GLU A 63 -3.68 23.54 -9.64
CA GLU A 63 -5.00 24.05 -10.01
C GLU A 63 -6.03 23.66 -8.97
N HIS A 64 -6.73 24.68 -8.45
CA HIS A 64 -7.79 24.52 -7.48
C HIS A 64 -8.96 25.42 -7.84
N SER A 65 -10.15 25.02 -7.39
CA SER A 65 -11.35 25.84 -7.41
C SER A 65 -11.79 26.06 -5.98
N ASN A 66 -12.14 27.29 -5.65
CA ASN A 66 -12.60 27.68 -4.33
C ASN A 66 -13.81 28.62 -4.44
N SER A 67 -14.66 28.59 -3.42
CA SER A 67 -15.82 29.48 -3.32
C SER A 67 -16.22 29.62 -1.85
N LEU A 68 -16.47 30.85 -1.41
CA LEU A 68 -16.97 31.16 -0.07
C LEU A 68 -18.44 31.57 -0.16
N ASP A 69 -19.29 30.93 0.64
CA ASP A 69 -20.65 31.38 0.91
C ASP A 69 -20.68 32.02 2.30
N GLU A 70 -20.67 33.36 2.33
CA GLU A 70 -20.69 34.14 3.57
C GLU A 70 -22.00 33.94 4.37
N ASN A 71 -23.13 33.68 3.71
CA ASN A 71 -24.41 33.50 4.39
C ASN A 71 -24.47 32.17 5.13
N ALA A 72 -23.91 31.13 4.51
CA ALA A 72 -23.82 29.80 5.11
C ALA A 72 -22.56 29.61 5.98
N SER A 73 -21.60 30.56 5.92
CA SER A 73 -20.27 30.42 6.53
C SER A 73 -19.56 29.13 6.10
N THR A 74 -19.68 28.79 4.82
CA THR A 74 -19.06 27.59 4.23
C THR A 74 -18.10 27.94 3.12
N PHE A 75 -16.93 27.29 3.13
CA PHE A 75 -15.92 27.41 2.09
C PHE A 75 -15.78 26.09 1.35
N THR A 76 -16.03 26.10 0.04
CA THR A 76 -15.87 24.92 -0.81
C THR A 76 -14.50 24.96 -1.48
N PHE A 77 -13.77 23.86 -1.39
CA PHE A 77 -12.47 23.68 -2.01
C PHE A 77 -12.45 22.43 -2.90
N SER A 78 -11.81 22.52 -4.05
CA SER A 78 -11.65 21.40 -4.98
C SER A 78 -10.27 21.44 -5.63
N SER A 79 -9.59 20.30 -5.65
CA SER A 79 -8.35 20.12 -6.41
C SER A 79 -8.68 19.66 -7.83
N ILE A 80 -8.32 20.46 -8.83
CA ILE A 80 -8.68 20.19 -10.23
C ILE A 80 -7.67 19.21 -10.86
N VAL A 81 -8.18 18.24 -11.61
CA VAL A 81 -7.36 17.38 -12.48
C VAL A 81 -7.43 17.90 -13.91
N THR A 82 -6.32 18.45 -14.41
CA THR A 82 -6.23 18.84 -15.82
C THR A 82 -5.56 17.79 -16.69
N GLU A 83 -5.88 17.81 -17.98
CA GLU A 83 -5.29 16.90 -18.97
C GLU A 83 -3.77 17.12 -19.10
N GLN A 84 -3.31 18.37 -19.01
CA GLN A 84 -1.88 18.69 -19.07
C GLN A 84 -1.11 17.99 -17.95
N CYS A 85 -1.69 17.98 -16.75
CA CYS A 85 -1.09 17.37 -15.57
C CYS A 85 -1.11 15.85 -15.60
N THR A 86 -2.19 15.27 -16.13
CA THR A 86 -2.28 13.83 -16.31
C THR A 86 -1.30 13.34 -17.38
N ASN A 87 -1.10 14.12 -18.45
CA ASN A 87 -0.15 13.81 -19.51
C ASN A 87 1.32 13.96 -19.09
N LEU A 88 1.63 14.87 -18.15
CA LEU A 88 3.00 15.05 -17.65
C LEU A 88 3.51 13.82 -16.88
N ALA A 89 2.63 13.18 -16.12
CA ALA A 89 2.97 12.02 -15.30
C ALA A 89 1.82 10.99 -15.29
N PRO A 90 1.62 10.25 -16.39
CA PRO A 90 0.48 9.34 -16.54
C PRO A 90 0.51 8.15 -15.55
N ASN A 91 1.70 7.83 -15.03
CA ASN A 91 1.90 6.75 -14.07
C ASN A 91 1.85 7.22 -12.61
N ALA A 92 1.63 8.51 -12.36
CA ALA A 92 1.51 9.05 -11.00
C ALA A 92 0.22 8.55 -10.34
N TRP A 93 0.36 8.02 -9.14
CA TRP A 93 -0.79 7.59 -8.35
C TRP A 93 -1.60 8.81 -7.91
N ASN A 94 -2.92 8.64 -7.77
CA ASN A 94 -3.77 9.68 -7.19
C ASN A 94 -3.67 9.64 -5.66
N VAL A 95 -2.59 10.22 -5.14
CA VAL A 95 -2.35 10.36 -3.71
C VAL A 95 -2.94 11.67 -3.18
N PRO A 96 -3.44 11.70 -1.92
CA PRO A 96 -3.86 12.93 -1.27
C PRO A 96 -2.77 14.00 -1.26
N ALA A 97 -3.05 15.17 -1.81
CA ALA A 97 -2.20 16.35 -1.75
C ALA A 97 -2.63 17.22 -0.57
N THR A 98 -1.68 17.79 0.17
CA THR A 98 -1.98 18.63 1.34
C THR A 98 -1.91 20.10 0.95
N TRP A 99 -3.04 20.78 1.11
CA TRP A 99 -3.21 22.20 0.85
C TRP A 99 -3.27 22.95 2.17
N ARG A 100 -2.76 24.18 2.15
CA ARG A 100 -2.75 25.06 3.31
C ARG A 100 -3.71 26.21 3.05
N LEU A 101 -4.69 26.36 3.92
CA LEU A 101 -5.76 27.33 3.83
C LEU A 101 -5.70 28.20 5.08
N SER A 102 -5.77 29.50 4.93
CA SER A 102 -5.88 30.43 6.05
C SER A 102 -7.21 31.18 5.97
N PHE A 103 -7.81 31.40 7.12
CA PHE A 103 -9.08 32.12 7.25
C PHE A 103 -8.89 33.22 8.29
N GLU A 104 -9.05 34.48 7.89
CA GLU A 104 -9.04 35.61 8.82
C GLU A 104 -10.46 35.87 9.32
N ASN A 105 -10.57 36.25 10.60
CA ASN A 105 -11.84 36.51 11.29
C ASN A 105 -12.80 35.30 11.34
N ALA A 106 -12.29 34.08 11.11
CA ALA A 106 -13.07 32.85 11.18
C ALA A 106 -12.28 31.71 11.83
N THR A 107 -12.99 30.82 12.50
CA THR A 107 -12.42 29.56 13.02
C THR A 107 -13.01 28.37 12.28
N VAL A 108 -12.17 27.39 11.93
CA VAL A 108 -12.61 26.15 11.30
C VAL A 108 -13.29 25.26 12.34
N VAL A 109 -14.53 24.89 12.08
CA VAL A 109 -15.34 24.01 12.96
C VAL A 109 -15.25 22.56 12.50
N ASP A 110 -15.39 22.33 11.19
CA ASP A 110 -15.40 21.00 10.59
C ASP A 110 -14.98 21.07 9.12
N VAL A 111 -14.53 19.95 8.58
CA VAL A 111 -14.29 19.78 7.15
C VAL A 111 -15.07 18.55 6.69
N GLN A 112 -15.91 18.73 5.68
CA GLN A 112 -16.86 17.73 5.23
C GLN A 112 -16.57 17.29 3.79
N ASP A 113 -16.84 16.02 3.53
CA ASP A 113 -16.90 15.43 2.19
C ASP A 113 -18.15 15.91 1.43
N VAL A 114 -18.24 15.63 0.13
CA VAL A 114 -19.39 15.88 -0.75
C VAL A 114 -20.72 15.32 -0.24
N PHE A 115 -20.67 14.33 0.65
CA PHE A 115 -21.85 13.76 1.29
C PHE A 115 -22.23 14.45 2.62
N GLY A 116 -21.52 15.53 3.01
CA GLY A 116 -21.72 16.21 4.28
C GLY A 116 -21.20 15.44 5.50
N GLN A 117 -20.34 14.45 5.28
CA GLN A 117 -19.73 13.66 6.36
C GLN A 117 -18.43 14.32 6.81
N SER A 118 -18.25 14.49 8.12
CA SER A 118 -17.01 15.02 8.70
C SER A 118 -15.83 14.13 8.34
N MET A 119 -14.78 14.75 7.81
CA MET A 119 -13.55 14.09 7.43
C MET A 119 -12.69 13.76 8.64
N THR A 120 -11.84 12.74 8.50
CA THR A 120 -10.94 12.29 9.55
C THR A 120 -9.95 13.38 9.94
N ASN A 121 -9.74 13.56 11.25
CA ASN A 121 -8.68 14.42 11.78
C ASN A 121 -7.32 13.70 11.66
N LEU A 122 -6.35 14.34 11.00
CA LEU A 122 -5.02 13.80 10.68
C LEU A 122 -3.94 14.20 11.69
N THR A 123 -4.32 14.67 12.89
CA THR A 123 -3.36 14.98 13.96
C THR A 123 -2.58 13.72 14.34
N ASN A 124 -1.24 13.81 14.33
CA ASN A 124 -0.31 12.69 14.57
C ASN A 124 -0.39 11.55 13.55
N GLU A 125 -1.13 11.68 12.46
CA GLU A 125 -1.11 10.70 11.38
C GLU A 125 0.17 10.88 10.57
N ARG A 126 0.88 9.77 10.35
CA ARG A 126 2.15 9.75 9.59
C ARG A 126 2.01 9.05 8.26
N GLN A 127 0.86 8.43 7.99
CA GLN A 127 0.61 7.72 6.76
C GLN A 127 -0.36 8.48 5.87
N THR A 128 -0.14 8.37 4.56
CA THR A 128 -0.95 9.07 3.58
C THR A 128 -2.43 8.72 3.71
N ALA A 129 -3.25 9.71 4.05
CA ALA A 129 -4.70 9.61 4.17
C ALA A 129 -5.40 10.90 3.69
N GLU A 130 -6.71 10.82 3.44
CA GLU A 130 -7.55 12.00 3.23
C GLU A 130 -8.12 12.45 4.57
N GLY A 131 -8.18 13.77 4.77
CA GLY A 131 -8.60 14.35 6.04
C GLY A 131 -8.11 15.77 6.20
N TRP A 132 -8.15 16.26 7.44
CA TRP A 132 -7.73 17.61 7.77
C TRP A 132 -7.06 17.67 9.14
N ARG A 133 -6.25 18.70 9.37
CA ARG A 133 -5.78 19.09 10.70
C ARG A 133 -5.51 20.58 10.76
N MET A 134 -5.48 21.13 11.96
CA MET A 134 -4.96 22.48 12.18
C MET A 134 -3.44 22.44 12.36
N ASP A 135 -2.77 23.47 11.86
CA ASP A 135 -1.35 23.74 12.02
C ASP A 135 -1.17 25.18 12.50
N GLY A 136 -1.30 25.39 13.81
CA GLY A 136 -1.51 26.72 14.37
C GLY A 136 -2.84 27.31 13.91
N ASP A 137 -2.78 28.45 13.23
CA ASP A 137 -3.95 29.16 12.69
C ASP A 137 -4.30 28.73 11.25
N GLU A 138 -3.45 27.92 10.60
CA GLU A 138 -3.67 27.44 9.24
C GLU A 138 -4.36 26.07 9.24
N LEU A 139 -5.29 25.89 8.31
CA LEU A 139 -5.94 24.61 8.05
C LEU A 139 -5.14 23.85 7.00
N LEU A 140 -4.71 22.63 7.33
CA LEU A 140 -4.17 21.68 6.38
C LEU A 140 -5.25 20.71 5.94
N VAL A 141 -5.54 20.68 4.65
CA VAL A 141 -6.51 19.76 4.04
C VAL A 141 -5.78 18.83 3.09
N SER A 142 -5.83 17.53 3.40
CA SER A 142 -5.24 16.48 2.56
C SER A 142 -6.34 15.77 1.78
N VAL A 143 -6.39 15.96 0.46
CA VAL A 143 -7.44 15.41 -0.41
C VAL A 143 -6.86 14.88 -1.71
N LYS A 144 -7.45 13.82 -2.25
CA LYS A 144 -7.12 13.37 -3.61
C LYS A 144 -7.56 14.40 -4.63
N ARG A 145 -6.91 14.34 -5.81
CA ARG A 145 -7.30 15.21 -6.92
C ARG A 145 -8.69 14.80 -7.42
N GLY A 146 -9.52 15.80 -7.71
CA GLY A 146 -10.92 15.65 -8.10
C GLY A 146 -11.90 15.58 -6.93
N THR A 147 -11.42 15.51 -5.67
CA THR A 147 -12.29 15.54 -4.49
C THR A 147 -12.67 16.98 -4.17
N ILE A 148 -13.96 17.19 -3.88
CA ILE A 148 -14.52 18.45 -3.41
C ILE A 148 -14.75 18.32 -1.91
N VAL A 149 -14.39 19.33 -1.14
CA VAL A 149 -14.60 19.39 0.31
C VAL A 149 -15.22 20.71 0.71
N THR A 150 -16.00 20.69 1.78
CA THR A 150 -16.65 21.87 2.35
C THR A 150 -16.14 22.09 3.76
N VAL A 151 -15.47 23.21 3.97
CA VAL A 151 -15.00 23.68 5.26
C VAL A 151 -16.11 24.51 5.91
N VAL A 152 -16.52 24.11 7.11
CA VAL A 152 -17.50 24.83 7.93
C VAL A 152 -16.75 25.81 8.81
N LEU A 153 -17.08 27.09 8.68
CA LEU A 153 -16.42 28.19 9.38
C LEU A 153 -17.38 28.84 10.37
N GLN A 154 -16.80 29.45 11.40
CA GLN A 154 -17.52 30.30 12.34
C GLN A 154 -16.84 31.66 12.41
N GLY A 155 -17.52 32.71 11.94
CA GLY A 155 -16.97 34.06 11.89
C GLY A 155 -17.89 35.04 11.15
N GLU A 156 -17.49 36.32 11.11
CA GLU A 156 -18.13 37.38 10.33
C GLU A 156 -17.07 38.08 9.49
N ASN A 157 -17.43 38.54 8.28
CA ASN A 157 -16.48 39.17 7.32
C ASN A 157 -15.22 38.32 7.09
N ILE A 158 -15.46 37.06 6.72
CA ILE A 158 -14.43 36.04 6.54
C ILE A 158 -13.58 36.38 5.31
N SER A 159 -12.28 36.56 5.51
CA SER A 159 -11.29 36.58 4.42
C SER A 159 -10.59 35.24 4.37
N PHE A 160 -10.21 34.76 3.18
CA PHE A 160 -9.47 33.51 3.03
C PHE A 160 -8.30 33.67 2.07
N ASP A 161 -7.24 32.90 2.31
CA ASP A 161 -6.14 32.70 1.36
C ASP A 161 -5.86 31.21 1.19
N VAL A 162 -5.57 30.82 -0.05
CA VAL A 162 -5.17 29.45 -0.40
C VAL A 162 -3.70 29.47 -0.72
N HIS A 163 -2.90 29.01 0.25
CA HIS A 163 -1.47 28.88 0.08
C HIS A 163 -1.12 27.70 -0.82
N ASN A 164 0.15 27.63 -1.24
CA ASN A 164 0.67 26.50 -2.00
C ASN A 164 0.59 25.20 -1.20
N GLN A 165 0.58 24.07 -1.90
CA GLN A 165 0.64 22.77 -1.26
C GLN A 165 1.92 22.63 -0.42
N THR A 166 1.83 21.87 0.66
CA THR A 166 2.97 21.59 1.52
C THR A 166 3.99 20.71 0.78
N LYS A 167 5.28 20.88 1.12
CA LYS A 167 6.40 20.13 0.52
C LYS A 167 6.24 18.61 0.68
N PHE A 168 5.74 18.19 1.85
CA PHE A 168 5.36 16.81 2.14
C PHE A 168 3.95 16.73 2.68
N TRP A 169 3.35 15.55 2.57
CA TRP A 169 2.00 15.30 3.05
C TRP A 169 1.85 15.63 4.54
N ASN A 170 0.67 16.13 4.92
CA ASN A 170 0.31 16.52 6.29
C ASN A 170 1.24 17.57 6.92
N GLY A 171 1.97 18.35 6.12
CA GLY A 171 2.81 19.44 6.60
C GLY A 171 4.13 19.02 7.27
N TYR A 172 4.53 17.76 7.19
CA TYR A 172 5.83 17.33 7.71
C TYR A 172 6.99 17.99 6.97
N ASP A 173 8.12 18.19 7.65
CA ASP A 173 9.35 18.69 7.04
C ASP A 173 10.17 17.59 6.37
N ALA A 174 9.92 16.34 6.76
CA ALA A 174 10.58 15.15 6.24
C ALA A 174 9.61 14.09 5.74
N ALA A 175 10.07 13.28 4.78
CA ALA A 175 9.42 12.06 4.36
C ALA A 175 10.42 10.90 4.38
N VAL A 176 10.02 9.78 4.96
CA VAL A 176 10.84 8.57 5.03
C VAL A 176 10.27 7.53 4.08
N THR A 177 11.13 7.02 3.20
CA THR A 177 10.81 5.91 2.30
C THR A 177 11.76 4.76 2.53
N ILE A 178 11.24 3.54 2.53
CA ILE A 178 12.05 2.34 2.71
C ILE A 178 11.98 1.50 1.44
N ALA A 179 13.09 1.43 0.71
CA ALA A 179 13.25 0.57 -0.45
C ALA A 179 13.88 -0.74 0.00
N ALA A 180 13.14 -1.84 -0.14
CA ALA A 180 13.63 -3.16 0.20
C ALA A 180 14.20 -3.87 -1.04
N HIS A 181 15.20 -4.72 -0.82
CA HIS A 181 15.85 -5.51 -1.86
C HIS A 181 14.87 -6.44 -2.61
N ASP A 182 15.27 -6.89 -3.81
CA ASP A 182 14.51 -7.84 -4.63
C ASP A 182 14.13 -9.08 -3.80
N THR A 183 12.83 -9.41 -3.82
CA THR A 183 12.30 -10.61 -3.20
C THR A 183 11.41 -11.41 -4.15
N THR A 184 11.48 -12.73 -4.01
CA THR A 184 10.57 -13.69 -4.65
C THR A 184 9.40 -14.11 -3.74
N ASP A 185 9.39 -13.66 -2.48
CA ASP A 185 8.36 -13.98 -1.48
C ASP A 185 8.08 -12.79 -0.57
N LEU A 186 6.97 -12.09 -0.76
CA LEU A 186 6.63 -10.97 0.12
C LEU A 186 6.35 -11.43 1.55
N PHE A 187 5.66 -12.56 1.73
CA PHE A 187 5.27 -13.03 3.07
C PHE A 187 6.47 -13.35 3.94
N LEU A 188 7.46 -14.07 3.39
CA LEU A 188 8.66 -14.43 4.16
C LEU A 188 9.48 -13.19 4.54
N TRP A 189 9.50 -12.18 3.68
CA TRP A 189 10.36 -11.01 3.84
C TRP A 189 9.70 -9.87 4.62
N SER A 190 8.36 -9.78 4.60
CA SER A 190 7.60 -8.78 5.38
C SER A 190 7.28 -9.24 6.79
N LYS A 191 7.24 -10.56 7.08
CA LYS A 191 6.80 -11.13 8.38
C LYS A 191 7.45 -10.51 9.62
N ARG A 192 8.66 -9.96 9.49
CA ARG A 192 9.37 -9.32 10.61
C ARG A 192 8.94 -7.90 10.89
N PHE A 193 8.10 -7.32 10.04
CA PHE A 193 7.56 -5.97 10.13
C PHE A 193 6.04 -5.97 10.41
N ASP A 194 5.48 -7.11 10.83
CA ASP A 194 4.04 -7.26 11.04
C ASP A 194 3.55 -6.41 12.22
N ASP A 195 4.44 -6.07 13.17
CA ASP A 195 4.13 -5.26 14.35
C ASP A 195 4.41 -3.76 14.13
N GLU A 196 5.06 -3.40 13.02
CA GLU A 196 5.46 -2.04 12.65
C GLU A 196 4.44 -1.42 11.67
N ASP A 197 3.29 -1.02 12.21
CA ASP A 197 2.16 -0.52 11.43
C ASP A 197 2.44 0.81 10.70
N GLN A 198 3.40 1.60 11.19
CA GLN A 198 3.70 2.94 10.66
C GLN A 198 4.64 2.89 9.46
N MET A 199 5.52 1.89 9.40
CA MET A 199 6.55 1.77 8.37
C MET A 199 5.94 1.34 7.03
N ARG A 200 6.37 1.96 5.93
CA ARG A 200 5.91 1.64 4.57
C ARG A 200 7.09 1.25 3.67
N PHE A 201 6.99 0.06 3.08
CA PHE A 201 8.05 -0.52 2.27
C PHE A 201 7.69 -0.53 0.79
N THR A 202 8.69 -0.25 -0.04
CA THR A 202 8.63 -0.48 -1.50
C THR A 202 9.48 -1.70 -1.82
N TRP A 203 8.85 -2.74 -2.35
CA TRP A 203 9.51 -3.99 -2.72
C TRP A 203 9.63 -4.12 -4.23
N LEU A 204 10.81 -4.52 -4.71
CA LEU A 204 10.93 -5.08 -6.04
C LEU A 204 10.59 -6.56 -5.96
N VAL A 205 9.47 -6.96 -6.55
CA VAL A 205 9.05 -8.37 -6.56
C VAL A 205 9.47 -8.98 -7.88
N SER A 206 10.48 -9.85 -7.85
CA SER A 206 10.75 -10.70 -9.00
C SER A 206 9.73 -11.84 -9.02
N PRO A 207 9.01 -12.05 -10.15
CA PRO A 207 8.19 -13.24 -10.27
C PRO A 207 9.11 -14.43 -10.07
N ARG A 208 8.68 -15.38 -9.24
CA ARG A 208 9.36 -16.67 -9.16
C ARG A 208 9.40 -17.23 -10.57
N THR A 209 10.60 -17.25 -11.15
CA THR A 209 10.88 -18.08 -12.30
C THR A 209 10.37 -19.48 -11.97
N VAL A 210 9.84 -20.18 -12.96
CA VAL A 210 9.32 -21.56 -12.83
C VAL A 210 10.49 -22.55 -12.53
N GLU A 211 11.62 -22.08 -12.01
CA GLU A 211 12.78 -22.82 -11.53
C GLU A 211 12.44 -23.72 -10.32
N GLY A 212 11.23 -23.61 -9.76
CA GLY A 212 10.67 -24.52 -8.78
C GLY A 212 9.68 -25.56 -9.31
N ARG A 213 9.41 -25.65 -10.62
CA ARG A 213 8.64 -26.80 -11.14
C ARG A 213 9.53 -28.01 -11.02
N LEU A 214 9.34 -28.77 -9.95
CA LEU A 214 9.80 -30.16 -9.84
C LEU A 214 9.55 -30.82 -11.20
N PRO A 215 10.59 -31.06 -12.03
CA PRO A 215 10.37 -31.49 -13.42
C PRO A 215 9.63 -32.83 -13.47
N TRP A 216 9.68 -33.58 -12.37
CA TRP A 216 9.00 -34.83 -12.12
C TRP A 216 7.49 -34.70 -11.87
N LEU A 217 6.96 -33.53 -11.49
CA LEU A 217 5.54 -33.34 -11.12
C LEU A 217 4.55 -33.78 -12.23
N PRO A 218 4.72 -33.39 -13.52
CA PRO A 218 3.86 -33.90 -14.59
C PRO A 218 3.99 -35.42 -14.79
N TYR A 219 5.19 -35.98 -14.57
CA TYR A 219 5.41 -37.43 -14.67
C TYR A 219 4.74 -38.17 -13.51
N ALA A 220 4.78 -37.64 -12.28
CA ALA A 220 4.05 -38.23 -11.16
C ALA A 220 2.54 -38.15 -11.31
N ALA A 221 2.00 -37.04 -11.87
CA ALA A 221 0.58 -36.95 -12.19
C ALA A 221 0.18 -38.00 -13.23
N LEU A 222 1.02 -38.23 -14.26
CA LEU A 222 0.80 -39.28 -15.27
C LEU A 222 0.84 -40.67 -14.64
N VAL A 223 1.87 -40.96 -13.83
CA VAL A 223 2.01 -42.26 -13.15
C VAL A 223 0.81 -42.51 -12.22
N ALA A 224 0.41 -41.51 -11.41
CA ALA A 224 -0.76 -41.62 -10.57
C ALA A 224 -2.02 -41.92 -11.38
N GLY A 225 -2.24 -41.22 -12.51
CA GLY A 225 -3.37 -41.47 -13.40
C GLY A 225 -3.38 -42.90 -13.95
N VAL A 226 -2.25 -43.37 -14.50
CA VAL A 226 -2.12 -44.72 -15.06
C VAL A 226 -2.32 -45.79 -13.98
N VAL A 227 -1.66 -45.63 -12.83
CA VAL A 227 -1.77 -46.59 -11.70
C VAL A 227 -3.20 -46.67 -11.20
N THR A 228 -3.91 -45.54 -11.10
CA THR A 228 -5.31 -45.54 -10.64
C THR A 228 -6.21 -46.31 -11.61
N VAL A 229 -6.05 -46.09 -12.91
CA VAL A 229 -6.82 -46.78 -13.95
C VAL A 229 -6.51 -48.28 -13.97
N VAL A 230 -5.23 -48.67 -13.86
CA VAL A 230 -4.82 -50.08 -13.80
C VAL A 230 -5.32 -50.75 -12.52
N ALA A 231 -5.25 -50.07 -11.37
CA ALA A 231 -5.76 -50.58 -10.11
C ALA A 231 -7.28 -50.79 -10.16
N MET A 232 -8.04 -49.83 -10.71
CA MET A 232 -9.48 -49.98 -10.91
C MET A 232 -9.79 -51.15 -11.85
N MET A 233 -9.06 -51.30 -12.96
CA MET A 233 -9.22 -52.45 -13.84
C MET A 233 -8.91 -53.78 -13.15
N GLY A 234 -7.92 -53.83 -12.26
CA GLY A 234 -7.59 -55.02 -11.47
C GLY A 234 -8.66 -55.38 -10.44
N ILE A 235 -9.21 -54.39 -9.73
CA ILE A 235 -10.30 -54.59 -8.76
C ILE A 235 -11.56 -55.10 -9.47
N LEU A 236 -11.97 -54.43 -10.55
CA LEU A 236 -13.13 -54.84 -11.35
C LEU A 236 -12.94 -56.23 -11.96
N GLY A 237 -11.74 -56.53 -12.47
CA GLY A 237 -11.41 -57.85 -13.00
C GLY A 237 -11.51 -58.96 -11.95
N ARG A 238 -11.14 -58.69 -10.69
CA ARG A 238 -11.32 -59.63 -9.56
C ARG A 238 -12.78 -59.85 -9.20
N GLU A 239 -13.62 -58.83 -9.40
CA GLU A 239 -15.07 -58.90 -9.19
C GLU A 239 -15.83 -59.47 -10.40
N GLY A 240 -15.12 -59.89 -11.45
CA GLY A 240 -15.71 -60.50 -12.66
C GLY A 240 -16.33 -59.49 -13.62
N ILE A 241 -16.03 -58.20 -13.47
CA ILE A 241 -16.60 -57.11 -14.26
C ILE A 241 -15.49 -56.45 -15.10
N GLY A 242 -15.78 -56.16 -16.36
CA GLY A 242 -14.86 -55.41 -17.24
C GLY A 242 -13.82 -56.26 -17.97
N PRO A 243 -12.89 -55.62 -18.70
CA PRO A 243 -12.08 -56.25 -19.75
C PRO A 243 -11.03 -57.26 -19.24
N LEU A 244 -10.68 -57.22 -17.96
CA LEU A 244 -9.73 -58.17 -17.34
C LEU A 244 -10.42 -59.32 -16.59
N ALA A 245 -11.75 -59.35 -16.54
CA ALA A 245 -12.53 -60.37 -15.82
C ALA A 245 -12.22 -61.81 -16.29
N GLY A 246 -12.13 -62.01 -17.60
CA GLY A 246 -11.85 -63.33 -18.18
C GLY A 246 -10.42 -63.84 -17.92
N VAL A 247 -9.46 -62.94 -17.70
CA VAL A 247 -8.04 -63.30 -17.47
C VAL A 247 -7.77 -63.60 -16.00
N MET A 248 -8.40 -62.88 -15.07
CA MET A 248 -8.19 -63.08 -13.63
C MET A 248 -9.06 -64.20 -13.04
N ASN A 249 -10.29 -64.40 -13.54
CA ASN A 249 -11.17 -65.46 -13.03
C ASN A 249 -10.62 -66.87 -13.32
N ASN A 250 -9.88 -67.04 -14.42
CA ASN A 250 -9.28 -68.31 -14.82
C ASN A 250 -8.12 -68.75 -13.91
N LYS A 251 -7.56 -67.84 -13.11
CA LYS A 251 -6.49 -68.16 -12.14
C LYS A 251 -7.03 -68.67 -10.81
N ASN A 252 -8.24 -68.29 -10.41
CA ASN A 252 -8.82 -68.75 -9.14
C ASN A 252 -9.36 -70.18 -9.24
N VAL A 253 -9.83 -70.61 -10.43
CA VAL A 253 -10.32 -71.98 -10.65
C VAL A 253 -9.22 -73.03 -10.46
N HIS A 254 -7.95 -72.67 -10.66
CA HIS A 254 -6.83 -73.61 -10.49
C HIS A 254 -6.36 -73.84 -9.05
N TYR A 255 -6.90 -73.12 -8.05
CA TYR A 255 -6.53 -73.30 -6.64
C TYR A 255 -7.61 -73.98 -5.79
N GLU A 256 -8.76 -74.36 -6.38
CA GLU A 256 -9.86 -75.05 -5.67
C GLU A 256 -9.98 -76.55 -6.00
N GLU A 257 -9.04 -77.14 -6.75
CA GLU A 257 -8.96 -78.60 -6.94
C GLU A 257 -7.76 -79.18 -6.15
N GLU A 258 -7.97 -79.37 -4.84
CA GLU A 258 -7.52 -80.57 -4.10
C GLU A 258 -8.75 -81.35 -3.63
#